data_AF-A0A1F4NRG4-F1
#
_entry.id   AF-A0A1F4NRG4-F1
#
_cell.length_a   1.000
_cell.length_b   1.000
_cell.length_c   1.000
_cell.angle_alpha   90.00
_cell.angle_beta   90.00
_cell.angle_gamma   90.00
#
_symmetry.space_group_name_H-M   'P 1'
#
loop_
_entity.id
_entity.type
_entity.pdbx_description
1 polymer ?
#
loop_
_entity_poly.entity_id
_entity_poly.type
_entity_poly.pdbx_seq_one_letter_code
_entity_poly.pdbx_strand_id
1 'polypeptide(L)'
;MKQFVVNRFGLIALTIIFLLLYGYFSMSDTLLAPSQQTNQFLPTETPTTIGSLGGFHILEDITNSDERTYYRVAIQTRLNRSTVIDNSIITPKTDVELVPADEEILIEGRLTDTTDLGPYRIQATLSDTQVVNTPGATLEGMQQAKINQGPLTEVWLIQSPEDSNPQILIGLTEIVRFRVSANSAGTIFIDILK
;
A
#
# COMPACT_ATOMS: atom_id res chain seq x y z
N MET A 1 25.03 47.23 -41.06
CA MET A 1 24.34 45.94 -40.82
C MET A 1 25.39 44.89 -40.49
N LYS A 2 25.44 44.39 -39.25
CA LYS A 2 26.36 43.29 -38.87
C LYS A 2 25.74 41.98 -39.34
N GLN A 3 26.36 41.34 -40.34
CA GLN A 3 26.02 39.99 -40.75
C GLN A 3 26.48 39.02 -39.66
N PHE A 4 25.55 38.34 -39.01
CA PHE A 4 25.87 37.20 -38.15
C PHE A 4 26.36 36.06 -39.04
N VAL A 5 27.67 35.84 -39.07
CA VAL A 5 28.24 34.61 -39.63
C VAL A 5 27.84 33.49 -38.67
N VAL A 6 26.72 32.84 -38.97
CA VAL A 6 26.30 31.64 -38.24
C VAL A 6 27.33 30.56 -38.53
N ASN A 7 28.23 30.37 -37.57
CA ASN A 7 29.32 29.43 -37.67
C ASN A 7 28.70 28.02 -37.71
N ARG A 8 28.60 27.42 -38.91
CA ARG A 8 27.89 26.14 -39.14
C ARG A 8 28.39 25.02 -38.23
N PHE A 9 29.68 25.07 -37.86
CA PHE A 9 30.28 24.18 -36.87
C PHE A 9 29.68 24.32 -35.47
N GLY A 10 29.39 25.54 -35.02
CA GLY A 10 28.73 25.78 -33.73
C GLY A 10 27.30 25.24 -33.72
N LEU A 11 26.59 25.34 -34.84
CA LEU A 11 25.22 24.83 -34.97
C LEU A 11 25.19 23.29 -34.99
N ILE A 12 26.16 22.65 -35.67
CA ILE A 12 26.34 21.20 -35.65
C ILE A 12 26.69 20.72 -34.24
N ALA A 13 27.64 21.37 -33.56
CA ALA A 13 28.00 21.03 -32.18
C ALA A 13 26.80 21.17 -31.23
N LEU A 14 26.00 22.23 -31.38
CA LEU A 14 24.79 22.43 -30.59
C LEU A 14 23.74 21.33 -30.86
N THR A 15 23.61 20.90 -32.11
CA THR A 15 22.66 19.85 -32.49
C THR A 15 23.08 18.48 -31.96
N ILE A 16 24.38 18.19 -31.95
CA ILE A 16 24.93 16.97 -31.35
C ILE A 16 24.71 16.98 -29.83
N ILE A 17 24.98 18.11 -29.14
CA ILE A 17 24.73 18.25 -27.71
C ILE A 17 23.23 18.08 -27.42
N PHE A 18 22.36 18.69 -28.23
CA PHE A 18 20.92 18.55 -28.09
C PHE A 18 20.45 17.10 -28.30
N LEU A 19 20.98 16.38 -29.30
CA LEU A 19 20.69 14.96 -29.53
C LEU A 19 21.18 14.06 -28.40
N LEU A 20 22.34 14.36 -27.81
CA LEU A 20 22.87 13.61 -26.67
C LEU A 20 22.05 13.85 -25.41
N LEU A 21 21.68 15.10 -25.12
CA LEU A 21 20.80 15.44 -24.00
C LEU A 21 19.41 14.85 -24.21
N TYR A 22 18.84 14.98 -25.40
CA TYR A 22 17.54 14.39 -25.73
C TYR A 22 17.57 12.86 -25.63
N GLY A 23 18.63 12.19 -26.11
CA GLY A 23 18.81 10.75 -25.94
C GLY A 23 18.92 10.34 -24.48
N TYR A 24 19.69 11.09 -23.68
CA TYR A 24 19.84 10.85 -22.24
C TYR A 24 18.51 11.04 -21.48
N PHE A 25 17.79 12.13 -21.75
CA PHE A 25 16.51 12.42 -21.09
C PHE A 25 15.35 11.54 -21.61
N SER A 26 15.33 11.20 -22.90
CA SER A 26 14.31 10.29 -23.45
C SER A 26 14.52 8.82 -23.04
N MET A 27 15.77 8.41 -22.78
CA MET A 27 16.05 7.13 -22.11
C MET A 27 15.66 7.16 -20.62
N SER A 28 15.73 8.30 -19.93
CA SER A 28 15.22 8.38 -18.55
C SER A 28 13.69 8.43 -18.49
N ASP A 29 13.01 8.94 -19.51
CA ASP A 29 11.55 9.04 -19.56
C ASP A 29 10.85 7.76 -20.05
N THR A 30 11.59 6.76 -20.55
CA THR A 30 11.02 5.44 -20.91
C THR A 30 10.70 4.55 -19.70
N LEU A 31 10.80 5.07 -18.48
CA LEU A 31 10.37 4.41 -17.24
C LEU A 31 9.09 4.97 -16.63
N LEU A 32 8.35 5.87 -17.32
CA LEU A 32 7.01 6.27 -16.90
C LEU A 32 5.93 5.45 -17.62
N ALA A 33 6.02 4.13 -17.45
CA ALA A 33 4.82 3.32 -17.38
C ALA A 33 4.19 3.55 -15.98
N PRO A 34 2.86 3.69 -15.86
CA PRO A 34 2.22 3.85 -14.56
C PRO A 34 2.17 2.48 -13.86
N SER A 35 3.31 2.02 -13.37
CA SER A 35 3.43 0.95 -12.38
C SER A 35 4.90 0.85 -11.99
N GLN A 36 5.26 1.29 -10.79
CA GLN A 36 5.94 0.43 -9.83
C GLN A 36 6.17 1.19 -8.54
N GLN A 37 5.76 0.54 -7.46
CA GLN A 37 6.00 0.95 -6.10
C GLN A 37 7.45 1.36 -5.89
N THR A 38 7.60 2.39 -5.06
CA THR A 38 8.81 2.71 -4.33
C THR A 38 9.38 1.43 -3.68
N ASN A 39 10.42 0.86 -4.29
CA ASN A 39 11.19 -0.29 -3.77
C ASN A 39 12.16 0.13 -2.67
N GLN A 40 11.67 0.80 -1.63
CA GLN A 40 12.48 1.15 -0.47
C GLN A 40 11.80 0.61 0.78
N PHE A 41 12.51 -0.24 1.52
CA PHE A 41 12.22 -0.49 2.93
C PHE A 41 12.47 0.84 3.65
N LEU A 42 11.42 1.65 3.77
CA LEU A 42 11.50 2.94 4.45
C LEU A 42 11.85 2.71 5.93
N PRO A 43 12.67 3.59 6.53
CA PRO A 43 12.89 3.58 7.97
C PRO A 43 11.58 3.92 8.67
N THR A 44 10.90 2.88 9.16
CA THR A 44 10.09 2.69 10.38
C THR A 44 9.13 3.79 10.90
N GLU A 45 9.04 4.99 10.32
CA GLU A 45 8.29 6.11 10.93
C GLU A 45 7.40 6.90 9.96
N THR A 46 7.49 6.68 8.65
CA THR A 46 6.62 7.38 7.70
C THR A 46 5.42 6.52 7.33
N PRO A 47 4.18 6.97 7.61
CA PRO A 47 2.98 6.34 7.09
C PRO A 47 3.12 6.15 5.58
N THR A 48 2.83 4.94 5.10
CA THR A 48 2.89 4.59 3.68
C THR A 48 1.47 4.53 3.14
N THR A 49 1.18 5.37 2.14
CA THR A 49 -0.10 5.36 1.43
C THR A 49 0.05 4.66 0.08
N ILE A 50 -0.89 3.77 -0.24
CA ILE A 50 -1.04 3.15 -1.56
C ILE A 50 -2.49 3.29 -2.06
N GLY A 51 -2.73 3.01 -3.34
CA GLY A 51 -4.07 3.05 -3.92
C GLY A 51 -4.60 4.46 -4.17
N SER A 52 -5.91 4.59 -4.38
CA SER A 52 -6.57 5.87 -4.67
C SER A 52 -8.00 5.91 -4.15
N LEU A 53 -8.49 7.12 -3.90
CA LEU A 53 -9.90 7.37 -3.54
C LEU A 53 -10.80 7.34 -4.78
N GLY A 54 -12.11 7.17 -4.57
CA GLY A 54 -13.11 7.34 -5.64
C GLY A 54 -13.60 6.05 -6.30
N GLY A 55 -13.35 4.90 -5.67
CA GLY A 55 -13.92 3.62 -6.03
C GLY A 55 -14.33 2.88 -4.77
N PHE A 56 -15.58 2.41 -4.69
CA PHE A 56 -16.03 1.62 -3.56
C PHE A 56 -15.49 0.19 -3.70
N HIS A 57 -14.76 -0.28 -2.70
CA HIS A 57 -14.18 -1.61 -2.67
C HIS A 57 -14.89 -2.49 -1.65
N ILE A 58 -14.89 -3.78 -1.93
CA ILE A 58 -15.34 -4.81 -1.00
C ILE A 58 -14.09 -5.53 -0.53
N LEU A 59 -13.84 -5.54 0.78
CA LEU A 59 -12.85 -6.43 1.37
C LEU A 59 -13.35 -7.87 1.20
N GLU A 60 -12.53 -8.75 0.64
CA GLU A 60 -12.91 -10.14 0.35
C GLU A 60 -12.21 -11.14 1.28
N ASP A 61 -10.92 -10.93 1.56
CA ASP A 61 -10.13 -11.86 2.36
C ASP A 61 -8.87 -11.20 2.94
N ILE A 62 -8.34 -11.79 4.00
CA ILE A 62 -7.03 -11.49 4.57
C ILE A 62 -6.30 -12.80 4.80
N THR A 63 -5.17 -13.00 4.13
CA THR A 63 -4.37 -14.23 4.23
C THR A 63 -2.95 -13.92 4.66
N ASN A 64 -2.32 -14.87 5.35
CA ASN A 64 -0.92 -14.78 5.74
C ASN A 64 -0.12 -15.95 5.13
N SER A 65 1.14 -15.67 4.79
CA SER A 65 2.05 -16.66 4.21
C SER A 65 3.47 -16.47 4.72
N ASP A 66 4.17 -17.59 4.88
CA ASP A 66 5.57 -17.63 5.30
C ASP A 66 6.46 -17.81 4.06
N GLU A 67 7.05 -16.71 3.58
CA GLU A 67 7.94 -16.69 2.42
C GLU A 67 9.40 -16.82 2.86
N ARG A 68 10.31 -17.16 1.95
CA ARG A 68 11.71 -17.47 2.32
C ARG A 68 12.40 -16.34 3.09
N THR A 69 12.12 -15.08 2.74
CA THR A 69 12.82 -13.89 3.29
C THR A 69 11.92 -12.90 4.02
N TYR A 70 10.61 -13.11 4.03
CA TYR A 70 9.64 -12.23 4.68
C TYR A 70 8.39 -13.03 5.05
N TYR A 71 7.59 -12.51 5.96
CA TYR A 71 6.20 -12.91 6.13
C TYR A 71 5.33 -11.99 5.30
N ARG A 72 4.28 -12.50 4.65
CA ARG A 72 3.37 -11.69 3.83
C ARG A 72 1.95 -11.78 4.36
N VAL A 73 1.37 -10.61 4.62
CA VAL A 73 -0.07 -10.45 4.81
C VAL A 73 -0.66 -9.89 3.52
N ALA A 74 -1.59 -10.62 2.91
CA ALA A 74 -2.28 -10.25 1.69
C ALA A 74 -3.74 -9.90 2.01
N ILE A 75 -4.12 -8.67 1.69
CA ILE A 75 -5.46 -8.12 1.89
C ILE A 75 -6.11 -8.04 0.52
N GLN A 76 -7.06 -8.92 0.25
CA GLN A 76 -7.74 -8.99 -1.02
C GLN A 76 -8.96 -8.09 -1.02
N THR A 77 -9.00 -7.16 -1.97
CA THR A 77 -10.16 -6.29 -2.19
C THR A 77 -10.67 -6.45 -3.61
N ARG A 78 -11.96 -6.23 -3.81
CA ARG A 78 -12.60 -6.20 -5.11
C ARG A 78 -13.33 -4.89 -5.30
N LEU A 79 -13.06 -4.23 -6.42
CA LEU A 79 -13.80 -3.05 -6.83
C LEU A 79 -15.27 -3.39 -7.10
N ASN A 80 -16.19 -2.66 -6.46
CA ASN A 80 -17.59 -2.71 -6.79
C ASN A 80 -17.85 -1.92 -8.07
N ARG A 81 -17.84 -2.59 -9.22
CA ARG A 81 -17.88 -1.96 -10.55
C ARG A 81 -19.03 -0.97 -10.77
N SER A 82 -20.12 -1.07 -10.01
CA SER A 82 -21.26 -0.16 -10.11
C SER A 82 -20.99 1.23 -9.52
N THR A 83 -19.87 1.46 -8.83
CA THR A 83 -19.57 2.74 -8.14
C THR A 83 -18.40 3.52 -8.77
N VAL A 84 -17.92 3.11 -9.94
CA VAL A 84 -16.63 3.55 -10.47
C VAL A 84 -16.82 4.69 -11.46
N ILE A 85 -16.11 5.80 -11.23
CA ILE A 85 -16.01 6.93 -12.18
C ILE A 85 -14.82 6.72 -13.13
N ASP A 86 -13.78 6.00 -12.69
CA ASP A 86 -12.57 5.69 -13.46
C ASP A 86 -12.07 4.25 -13.20
N ASN A 87 -11.92 3.46 -14.27
CA ASN A 87 -11.42 2.08 -14.22
C ASN A 87 -9.94 1.97 -13.78
N SER A 88 -9.24 3.09 -13.59
CA SER A 88 -7.89 3.12 -13.04
C SER A 88 -7.83 2.83 -11.53
N ILE A 89 -8.96 2.93 -10.81
CA ILE A 89 -9.03 2.80 -9.35
C ILE A 89 -9.23 1.34 -8.97
N ILE A 90 -8.17 0.54 -9.07
CA ILE A 90 -8.20 -0.93 -8.85
C ILE A 90 -7.89 -1.30 -7.39
N THR A 91 -7.32 -0.38 -6.61
CA THR A 91 -6.94 -0.59 -5.20
C THR A 91 -7.43 0.58 -4.36
N PRO A 92 -8.10 0.34 -3.21
CA PRO A 92 -8.58 1.42 -2.35
C PRO A 92 -7.40 2.18 -1.75
N LYS A 93 -7.60 3.47 -1.47
CA LYS A 93 -6.61 4.24 -0.69
C LYS A 93 -6.42 3.55 0.65
N THR A 94 -5.20 3.10 0.91
CA THR A 94 -4.83 2.40 2.13
C THR A 94 -3.65 3.12 2.77
N ASP A 95 -3.84 3.56 4.01
CA ASP A 95 -2.80 4.18 4.82
C ASP A 95 -2.27 3.14 5.81
N VAL A 96 -0.96 2.90 5.81
CA VAL A 96 -0.31 1.86 6.62
C VAL A 96 0.80 2.46 7.47
N GLU A 97 0.79 2.16 8.76
CA GLU A 97 1.72 2.72 9.75
C GLU A 97 2.13 1.66 10.78
N LEU A 98 3.33 1.81 11.36
CA LEU A 98 3.74 1.04 12.53
C LEU A 98 3.42 1.87 13.78
N VAL A 99 2.68 1.27 14.70
CA VAL A 99 2.17 1.93 15.90
C VAL A 99 2.56 1.14 17.13
N PRO A 100 2.96 1.79 18.23
CA PRO A 100 3.04 1.17 19.55
C PRO A 100 1.67 0.63 19.98
N ALA A 101 1.63 -0.55 20.61
CA ALA A 101 0.35 -1.18 20.95
C ALA A 101 -0.39 -0.55 22.13
N ASP A 102 0.30 0.26 22.94
CA ASP A 102 -0.26 1.04 24.04
C ASP A 102 -1.06 2.27 23.57
N GLU A 103 -0.96 2.62 22.28
CA GLU A 103 -1.84 3.60 21.68
C GLU A 103 -3.24 3.01 21.51
N GLU A 104 -4.18 3.44 22.35
CA GLU A 104 -5.60 3.04 22.29
C GLU A 104 -6.21 3.39 20.93
N ILE A 105 -7.05 2.50 20.42
CA ILE A 105 -7.79 2.72 19.18
C ILE A 105 -9.28 2.89 19.45
N LEU A 106 -9.90 3.77 18.67
CA LEU A 106 -11.33 4.00 18.77
C LEU A 106 -12.09 2.93 17.97
N ILE A 107 -12.66 1.96 18.67
CA ILE A 107 -13.54 0.93 18.10
C ILE A 107 -14.97 1.23 18.57
N GLU A 108 -15.90 1.46 17.64
CA GLU A 108 -17.31 1.72 17.97
C GLU A 108 -17.52 2.87 18.99
N GLY A 109 -16.68 3.92 18.88
CA GLY A 109 -16.73 5.06 19.80
C GLY A 109 -16.16 4.79 21.20
N ARG A 110 -15.48 3.65 21.41
CA ARG A 110 -14.82 3.29 22.65
C ARG A 110 -13.32 3.11 22.43
N LEU A 111 -12.52 3.69 23.31
CA LEU A 111 -11.09 3.43 23.37
C LEU A 111 -10.89 1.98 23.81
N THR A 112 -10.24 1.21 22.94
CA THR A 112 -9.99 -0.22 23.14
C THR A 112 -8.49 -0.44 23.24
N ASP A 113 -8.11 -1.16 24.30
CA ASP A 113 -6.75 -1.63 24.51
C ASP A 113 -6.42 -2.72 23.49
N THR A 114 -5.23 -2.62 22.89
CA THR A 114 -4.72 -3.59 21.90
C THR A 114 -3.46 -4.30 22.36
N THR A 115 -3.13 -4.24 23.65
CA THR A 115 -1.95 -4.90 24.23
C THR A 115 -1.90 -6.41 23.99
N ASP A 116 -3.06 -7.06 23.77
CA ASP A 116 -3.15 -8.47 23.36
C ASP A 116 -2.46 -8.77 22.02
N LEU A 117 -2.30 -7.78 21.14
CA LEU A 117 -1.58 -7.90 19.86
C LEU A 117 -0.05 -7.94 20.03
N GLY A 118 0.48 -7.73 21.24
CA GLY A 118 1.91 -7.58 21.49
C GLY A 118 2.31 -6.11 21.66
N PRO A 119 3.61 -5.79 21.85
CA PRO A 119 4.08 -4.42 22.11
C PRO A 119 4.03 -3.47 20.91
N TYR A 120 3.93 -3.99 19.67
CA TYR A 120 3.85 -3.19 18.45
C TYR A 120 2.76 -3.73 17.53
N ARG A 121 2.26 -2.90 16.62
CA ARG A 121 1.32 -3.32 15.57
C ARG A 121 1.57 -2.57 14.26
N ILE A 122 1.31 -3.23 13.13
CA ILE A 122 1.09 -2.53 11.86
C ILE A 122 -0.41 -2.28 11.73
N GLN A 123 -0.80 -1.03 11.53
CA GLN A 123 -2.18 -0.60 11.33
C GLN A 123 -2.37 -0.22 9.86
N ALA A 124 -3.35 -0.84 9.20
CA ALA A 124 -3.74 -0.51 7.83
C ALA A 124 -5.21 -0.03 7.81
N THR A 125 -5.43 1.21 7.37
CA THR A 125 -6.75 1.82 7.26
C THR A 125 -7.17 1.92 5.79
N LEU A 126 -8.27 1.27 5.42
CA LEU A 126 -8.74 1.20 4.04
C LEU A 126 -9.90 2.19 3.83
N SER A 127 -9.72 3.16 2.93
CA SER A 127 -10.75 4.12 2.55
C SER A 127 -11.71 3.55 1.50
N ASP A 128 -12.95 4.06 1.47
CA ASP A 128 -13.98 3.67 0.50
C ASP A 128 -14.17 2.14 0.42
N THR A 129 -13.95 1.43 1.53
CA THR A 129 -13.96 -0.04 1.57
C THR A 129 -15.01 -0.53 2.56
N GLN A 130 -15.80 -1.53 2.16
CA GLN A 130 -16.75 -2.20 3.04
C GLN A 130 -16.40 -3.66 3.20
N VAL A 131 -16.52 -4.17 4.43
CA VAL A 131 -16.49 -5.61 4.67
C VAL A 131 -17.90 -6.14 4.39
N VAL A 132 -18.02 -7.05 3.44
CA VAL A 132 -19.29 -7.73 3.15
C VAL A 132 -19.14 -9.19 3.55
N ASN A 133 -19.94 -9.63 4.53
CA ASN A 133 -20.09 -11.03 4.87
C ASN A 133 -20.78 -11.74 3.71
N THR A 134 -20.00 -12.18 2.73
CA THR A 134 -20.51 -12.91 1.57
C THR A 134 -20.53 -14.40 1.93
N PRO A 135 -21.65 -15.11 1.79
CA PRO A 135 -21.69 -16.56 2.03
C PRO A 135 -20.66 -17.26 1.15
N GLY A 136 -19.70 -17.95 1.76
CA GLY A 136 -18.58 -18.62 1.06
C GLY A 136 -17.34 -17.75 0.81
N ALA A 137 -17.31 -16.49 1.24
CA ALA A 137 -16.07 -15.74 1.41
C ALA A 137 -15.45 -16.09 2.77
N THR A 138 -14.13 -16.21 2.82
CA THR A 138 -13.34 -16.55 4.03
C THR A 138 -13.46 -15.51 5.16
N LEU A 139 -14.24 -14.45 4.96
CA LEU A 139 -14.62 -13.47 5.98
C LEU A 139 -15.55 -14.04 7.07
N GLU A 140 -16.08 -15.26 6.92
CA GLU A 140 -16.79 -15.95 8.02
C GLU A 140 -15.85 -16.36 9.19
N GLY A 141 -14.52 -16.17 9.08
CA GLY A 141 -13.57 -16.77 10.03
C GLY A 141 -12.45 -15.90 10.63
N MET A 142 -12.24 -14.64 10.22
CA MET A 142 -11.08 -13.86 10.71
C MET A 142 -11.44 -12.43 11.13
N GLN A 143 -12.24 -12.29 12.21
CA GLN A 143 -12.15 -11.07 13.04
C GLN A 143 -10.81 -11.01 13.78
N GLN A 144 -10.25 -12.20 14.07
CA GLN A 144 -9.00 -12.40 14.77
C GLN A 144 -8.38 -13.72 14.29
N ALA A 145 -7.14 -13.67 13.82
CA ALA A 145 -6.38 -14.85 13.41
C ALA A 145 -5.05 -14.90 14.15
N LYS A 146 -4.82 -15.96 14.96
CA LYS A 146 -3.51 -16.22 15.57
C LYS A 146 -2.55 -16.76 14.51
N ILE A 147 -1.46 -16.05 14.28
CA ILE A 147 -0.42 -16.44 13.34
C ILE A 147 0.72 -17.12 14.09
N ASN A 148 1.23 -16.53 15.18
CA ASN A 148 2.37 -17.02 15.97
C ASN A 148 3.55 -17.50 15.08
N GLN A 149 3.94 -16.70 14.08
CA GLN A 149 5.05 -16.98 13.16
C GLN A 149 6.06 -15.84 13.19
N GLY A 150 7.26 -16.13 13.70
CA GLY A 150 8.30 -15.11 13.86
C GLY A 150 7.81 -13.95 14.74
N PRO A 151 7.95 -12.69 14.29
CA PRO A 151 7.47 -11.54 15.04
C PRO A 151 5.95 -11.36 15.00
N LEU A 152 5.21 -12.13 14.17
CA LEU A 152 3.75 -11.98 14.02
C LEU A 152 2.98 -12.74 15.09
N THR A 153 2.12 -12.03 15.83
CA THR A 153 1.23 -12.61 16.83
C THR A 153 -0.13 -12.93 16.24
N GLU A 154 -0.89 -11.89 15.86
CA GLU A 154 -2.27 -11.98 15.43
C GLU A 154 -2.62 -10.95 14.36
N VAL A 155 -3.71 -11.18 13.63
CA VAL A 155 -4.31 -10.20 12.72
C VAL A 155 -5.75 -9.96 13.11
N TRP A 156 -6.13 -8.70 13.34
CA TRP A 156 -7.48 -8.29 13.68
C TRP A 156 -8.08 -7.46 12.54
N LEU A 157 -9.35 -7.69 12.25
CA LEU A 157 -10.15 -6.85 11.35
C LEU A 157 -11.19 -6.11 12.17
N ILE A 158 -11.15 -4.79 12.13
CA ILE A 158 -12.05 -3.91 12.83
C ILE A 158 -12.90 -3.15 11.82
N GLN A 159 -14.20 -3.21 12.00
CA GLN A 159 -15.16 -2.42 11.23
C GLN A 159 -16.10 -1.74 12.22
N SER A 160 -16.03 -0.42 12.34
CA SER A 160 -17.05 0.31 13.12
C SER A 160 -18.35 0.36 12.32
N PRO A 161 -19.52 0.20 12.96
CA PRO A 161 -20.82 0.33 12.31
C PRO A 161 -21.13 1.79 11.89
N GLU A 162 -20.39 2.79 12.39
CA GLU A 162 -20.61 4.22 12.09
C GLU A 162 -19.84 4.73 10.85
N ASP A 163 -19.94 4.02 9.73
CA ASP A 163 -19.37 4.48 8.44
C ASP A 163 -17.83 4.69 8.46
N SER A 164 -17.13 4.06 9.41
CA SER A 164 -15.67 4.17 9.49
C SER A 164 -15.00 3.23 8.49
N ASN A 165 -13.97 3.75 7.83
CA ASN A 165 -12.99 2.97 7.07
C ASN A 165 -12.53 1.72 7.85
N PRO A 166 -12.62 0.49 7.29
CA PRO A 166 -12.16 -0.71 7.98
C PRO A 166 -10.66 -0.63 8.27
N GLN A 167 -10.30 -1.13 9.44
CA GLN A 167 -8.94 -1.16 9.95
C GLN A 167 -8.48 -2.61 10.10
N ILE A 168 -7.26 -2.88 9.64
CA ILE A 168 -6.60 -4.16 9.81
C ILE A 168 -5.38 -3.94 10.71
N LEU A 169 -5.33 -4.67 11.81
CA LEU A 169 -4.23 -4.60 12.77
C LEU A 169 -3.43 -5.90 12.69
N ILE A 170 -2.12 -5.78 12.56
CA ILE A 170 -1.18 -6.92 12.55
C ILE A 170 -0.31 -6.78 13.79
N GLY A 171 -0.49 -7.65 14.77
CA GLY A 171 0.26 -7.66 16.01
C GLY A 171 1.69 -8.16 15.85
N LEU A 172 2.60 -7.55 16.61
CA LEU A 172 4.04 -7.76 16.52
C LEU A 172 4.70 -7.87 17.90
N THR A 173 5.63 -8.82 18.04
CA THR A 173 6.44 -8.99 19.27
C THR A 173 7.61 -8.01 19.36
N GLU A 174 8.02 -7.41 18.25
CA GLU A 174 9.17 -6.50 18.16
C GLU A 174 8.99 -5.50 17.00
N ILE A 175 9.85 -4.47 16.95
CA ILE A 175 9.87 -3.52 15.85
C ILE A 175 10.40 -4.23 14.60
N VAL A 176 9.62 -4.21 13.53
CA VAL A 176 9.97 -4.85 12.24
C VAL A 176 10.11 -3.83 11.12
N ARG A 177 10.85 -4.20 10.08
CA ARG A 177 10.80 -3.51 8.79
C ARG A 177 9.76 -4.16 7.91
N PHE A 178 8.92 -3.36 7.29
CA PHE A 178 7.92 -3.84 6.36
C PHE A 178 7.89 -3.02 5.07
N ARG A 179 7.28 -3.59 4.04
CA ARG A 179 7.01 -2.95 2.75
C ARG A 179 5.54 -3.13 2.41
N VAL A 180 4.93 -2.08 1.89
CA VAL A 180 3.56 -2.13 1.38
C VAL A 180 3.58 -2.06 -0.14
N SER A 181 2.81 -2.94 -0.78
CA SER A 181 2.63 -2.95 -2.23
C SER A 181 1.21 -3.39 -2.58
N ALA A 182 0.83 -3.27 -3.85
CA ALA A 182 -0.45 -3.66 -4.40
C ALA A 182 -0.28 -4.21 -5.82
N ASN A 183 -1.15 -5.12 -6.22
CA ASN A 183 -1.17 -5.66 -7.58
C ASN A 183 -2.33 -5.09 -8.41
N SER A 184 -2.35 -5.46 -9.69
CA SER A 184 -3.42 -5.12 -10.63
C SER A 184 -4.75 -5.84 -10.39
N ALA A 185 -4.84 -6.69 -9.36
CA ALA A 185 -6.07 -7.37 -8.96
C ALA A 185 -6.77 -6.69 -7.76
N GLY A 186 -6.17 -5.65 -7.18
CA GLY A 186 -6.70 -5.01 -5.97
C GLY A 186 -6.27 -5.72 -4.68
N THR A 187 -5.26 -6.59 -4.75
CA THR A 187 -4.64 -7.17 -3.56
C THR A 187 -3.56 -6.23 -3.04
N ILE A 188 -3.61 -5.94 -1.75
CA ILE A 188 -2.59 -5.20 -1.00
C ILE A 188 -1.70 -6.21 -0.29
N PHE A 189 -0.38 -6.05 -0.37
CA PHE A 189 0.60 -6.87 0.31
C PHE A 189 1.37 -6.06 1.33
N ILE A 190 1.44 -6.58 2.56
CA ILE A 190 2.30 -6.10 3.63
C ILE A 190 3.36 -7.19 3.84
N ASP A 191 4.58 -6.93 3.35
CA ASP A 191 5.72 -7.83 3.45
C ASP A 191 6.59 -7.43 4.64
N ILE A 192 6.66 -8.28 5.65
CA ILE A 192 7.34 -8.06 6.92
C ILE A 192 8.63 -8.86 6.92
N LEU A 193 9.78 -8.19 7.02
CA LEU A 193 11.07 -8.84 6.92
C LEU A 193 11.31 -9.80 8.09
N LYS A 194 11.89 -10.97 7.78
CA LYS A 194 12.34 -11.95 8.78
C LYS A 194 13.58 -11.52 9.54
#